data_AF-A0A481ZMM2-F1
#
_entry.id   AF-A0A481ZMM2-F1
#
_cell.length_a   1.000
_cell.length_b   1.000
_cell.length_c   1.000
_cell.angle_alpha   90.00
_cell.angle_beta   90.00
_cell.angle_gamma   90.00
#
_symmetry.space_group_name_H-M   'P 1'
#
loop_
_entity.id
_entity.type
_entity.pdbx_description
1 polymer ?
#
loop_
_entity_poly.entity_id
_entity_poly.type
_entity_poly.pdbx_seq_one_letter_code
_entity_poly.pdbx_strand_id
1 'polypeptide(L)'
;MSTNSLKNKSELGSYLAGLIESDGSIIVPKDNTNTPTIKIIFNIKDKPLAECIMETLGSGSIQPASDNSVQYVVRSKSGLVKLVNLINGEFRTPKIEALHRLIDWINNKPDYNNSKVINKMPLNIIPLAENSWFSGFSEGDGSFLIRATEGVKYNNVTVTYAISQGNINESVLQSYKPIMLKIAELCGTNFEEKNLSAEKNGLNSFMWRVRTTNKKGVLTVIQYFKKFPLWSYKYLDYLNWEQAYNIIINKNTQNQKDLLK
;
A
#
# COMPACT_ATOMS: atom_id res chain seq x y z
N MET A 1 12.88 -23.44 14.73
CA MET A 1 11.73 -22.58 15.12
C MET A 1 11.99 -21.07 14.98
N SER A 2 13.20 -20.62 14.63
CA SER A 2 13.55 -19.18 14.52
C SER A 2 13.32 -18.56 13.14
N THR A 3 13.45 -19.33 12.05
CA THR A 3 13.39 -18.77 10.68
C THR A 3 11.97 -18.41 10.23
N ASN A 4 10.97 -19.25 10.51
CA ASN A 4 9.57 -18.95 10.18
C ASN A 4 8.99 -17.80 11.01
N SER A 5 9.37 -17.68 12.29
CA SER A 5 8.88 -16.58 13.14
C SER A 5 9.55 -15.24 12.80
N LEU A 6 10.85 -15.25 12.44
CA LEU A 6 11.54 -14.06 11.93
C LEU A 6 11.04 -13.65 10.55
N LYS A 7 10.81 -14.62 9.65
CA LYS A 7 10.21 -14.36 8.33
C LYS A 7 8.80 -13.78 8.49
N ASN A 8 7.95 -14.35 9.33
CA ASN A 8 6.61 -13.81 9.58
C ASN A 8 6.63 -12.42 10.23
N LYS A 9 7.60 -12.12 11.09
CA LYS A 9 7.79 -10.77 11.65
C LYS A 9 8.26 -9.77 10.59
N SER A 10 9.19 -10.17 9.73
CA SER A 10 9.67 -9.34 8.62
C SER A 10 8.55 -9.06 7.61
N GLU A 11 7.74 -10.07 7.26
CA GLU A 11 6.58 -9.87 6.38
C GLU A 11 5.50 -9.01 7.04
N LEU A 12 5.25 -9.13 8.35
CA LEU A 12 4.30 -8.25 9.03
C LEU A 12 4.81 -6.80 9.03
N GLY A 13 6.09 -6.57 9.28
CA GLY A 13 6.70 -5.24 9.25
C GLY A 13 6.65 -4.60 7.88
N SER A 14 6.99 -5.35 6.83
CA SER A 14 6.91 -4.87 5.45
C SER A 14 5.47 -4.52 5.06
N TYR A 15 4.51 -5.39 5.39
CA TYR A 15 3.08 -5.16 5.12
C TYR A 15 2.58 -3.89 5.84
N LEU A 16 2.85 -3.76 7.14
CA LEU A 16 2.42 -2.59 7.92
C LEU A 16 3.10 -1.30 7.47
N ALA A 17 4.37 -1.35 7.04
CA ALA A 17 5.04 -0.21 6.45
C ALA A 17 4.32 0.24 5.17
N GLY A 18 4.03 -0.67 4.25
CA GLY A 18 3.27 -0.36 3.04
C GLY A 18 1.90 0.25 3.35
N LEU A 19 1.16 -0.33 4.30
CA LEU A 19 -0.17 0.14 4.71
C LEU A 19 -0.14 1.52 5.37
N ILE A 20 0.88 1.80 6.21
CA ILE A 20 1.07 3.14 6.78
C ILE A 20 1.48 4.14 5.69
N GLU A 21 2.26 3.70 4.72
CA GLU A 21 2.73 4.55 3.63
C GLU A 21 1.63 4.90 2.62
N SER A 22 0.57 4.09 2.49
CA SER A 22 -0.65 4.46 1.76
C SER A 22 -1.59 5.33 2.63
N ASP A 23 -2.33 4.71 3.56
CA ASP A 23 -3.44 5.34 4.31
C ASP A 23 -3.08 5.78 5.74
N GLY A 24 -1.83 5.55 6.14
CA GLY A 24 -1.35 5.91 7.46
C GLY A 24 -0.81 7.33 7.59
N SER A 25 -0.69 7.76 8.84
CA SER A 25 -0.06 9.02 9.25
C SER A 25 0.73 8.83 10.54
N ILE A 26 1.94 9.40 10.59
CA ILE A 26 2.77 9.49 11.79
C ILE A 26 2.79 10.96 12.22
N ILE A 27 2.17 11.25 13.35
CA ILE A 27 2.03 12.59 13.93
C ILE A 27 3.00 12.69 15.10
N VAL A 28 3.99 13.57 14.96
CA VAL A 28 4.98 13.86 16.00
C VAL A 28 4.74 15.30 16.49
N PRO A 29 4.30 15.48 17.74
CA PRO A 29 4.07 16.81 18.31
C PRO A 29 5.35 17.63 18.37
N LYS A 30 5.21 18.95 18.22
CA LYS A 30 6.32 19.91 18.41
C LYS A 30 6.60 20.18 19.89
N ASP A 31 5.59 20.03 20.73
CA ASP A 31 5.65 20.24 22.17
C ASP A 31 5.79 18.92 22.94
N ASN A 32 6.22 19.04 24.19
CA ASN A 32 6.44 17.89 25.08
C ASN A 32 5.17 17.42 25.79
N THR A 33 4.05 18.10 25.60
CA THR A 33 2.77 17.85 26.28
C THR A 33 1.93 16.79 25.58
N ASN A 34 2.05 16.69 24.26
CA ASN A 34 1.29 15.74 23.47
C ASN A 34 2.10 14.47 23.17
N THR A 35 1.40 13.35 23.09
CA THR A 35 2.00 12.04 22.75
C THR A 35 1.97 11.84 21.24
N PRO A 36 3.06 11.32 20.63
CA PRO A 36 3.04 10.94 19.23
C PRO A 36 1.92 9.95 18.90
N THR A 37 1.46 9.97 17.66
CA THR A 37 0.39 9.10 17.20
C THR A 37 0.75 8.48 15.87
N ILE A 38 0.67 7.15 15.77
CA ILE A 38 0.57 6.45 14.49
C ILE A 38 -0.90 6.11 14.29
N LYS A 39 -1.47 6.51 13.15
CA LYS A 39 -2.85 6.16 12.79
C LYS A 39 -2.94 5.62 11.37
N ILE A 40 -3.88 4.72 11.13
CA ILE A 40 -4.23 4.18 9.81
C ILE A 40 -5.74 4.30 9.67
N ILE A 41 -6.20 4.88 8.56
CA ILE A 41 -7.63 5.03 8.26
C ILE A 41 -8.07 3.84 7.41
N PHE A 42 -9.22 3.27 7.75
CA PHE A 42 -9.83 2.16 7.03
C PHE A 42 -11.26 2.52 6.64
N ASN A 43 -11.72 2.03 5.49
CA ASN A 43 -13.14 1.99 5.20
C ASN A 43 -13.86 1.16 6.29
N ILE A 44 -15.13 1.47 6.59
CA ILE A 44 -15.89 0.69 7.58
C ILE A 44 -15.99 -0.80 7.23
N LYS A 45 -15.97 -1.15 5.93
CA LYS A 45 -15.92 -2.54 5.45
C LYS A 45 -14.63 -3.27 5.85
N ASP A 46 -13.55 -2.53 6.08
CA ASP A 46 -12.25 -3.04 6.50
C ASP A 46 -12.00 -2.93 8.00
N LYS A 47 -13.03 -2.59 8.79
CA LYS A 47 -12.94 -2.64 10.26
C LYS A 47 -12.37 -3.97 10.79
N PRO A 48 -12.74 -5.15 10.25
CA PRO A 48 -12.15 -6.42 10.70
C PRO A 48 -10.63 -6.50 10.52
N LEU A 49 -10.08 -5.89 9.46
CA LEU A 49 -8.63 -5.82 9.26
C LEU A 49 -7.98 -4.92 10.32
N ALA A 50 -8.61 -3.78 10.65
CA ALA A 50 -8.14 -2.91 11.73
C ALA A 50 -8.13 -3.63 13.09
N GLU A 51 -9.17 -4.41 13.39
CA GLU A 51 -9.27 -5.24 14.60
C GLU A 51 -8.15 -6.29 14.66
N CYS A 52 -7.93 -7.01 13.56
CA CYS A 52 -6.86 -7.99 13.44
C CYS A 52 -5.47 -7.38 13.67
N ILE A 53 -5.20 -6.20 13.07
CA ILE A 53 -3.93 -5.48 13.27
C ILE A 53 -3.75 -5.05 14.72
N MET A 54 -4.80 -4.51 15.35
CA MET A 54 -4.78 -4.10 16.76
C MET A 54 -4.48 -5.28 17.69
N GLU A 55 -5.15 -6.41 17.49
CA GLU A 55 -4.96 -7.64 18.24
C GLU A 55 -3.53 -8.21 18.05
N THR A 56 -3.06 -8.26 16.80
CA THR A 56 -1.71 -8.74 16.46
C THR A 56 -0.62 -7.88 17.11
N LEU A 57 -0.82 -6.56 17.12
CA LEU A 57 0.10 -5.62 17.76
C LEU A 57 -0.08 -5.60 19.29
N GLY A 58 -1.20 -6.06 19.82
CA GLY A 58 -1.51 -6.05 21.26
C GLY A 58 -1.50 -4.63 21.84
N SER A 59 -1.78 -3.62 21.01
CA SER A 59 -1.71 -2.21 21.37
C SER A 59 -2.57 -1.37 20.44
N GLY A 60 -2.96 -0.19 20.89
CA GLY A 60 -3.77 0.75 20.10
C GLY A 60 -5.26 0.63 20.38
N SER A 61 -6.05 1.41 19.65
CA SER A 61 -7.51 1.43 19.74
C SER A 61 -8.11 1.73 18.38
N ILE A 62 -9.34 1.26 18.16
CA ILE A 62 -10.13 1.60 16.99
C ILE A 62 -11.12 2.68 17.37
N GLN A 63 -11.15 3.76 16.58
CA GLN A 63 -11.98 4.93 16.83
C GLN A 63 -12.75 5.29 15.56
N PRO A 64 -13.93 5.90 15.66
CA PRO A 64 -14.59 6.50 14.50
C PRO A 64 -13.68 7.56 13.85
N ALA A 65 -13.68 7.60 12.52
CA ALA A 65 -12.99 8.65 11.75
C ALA A 65 -13.99 9.47 10.91
N SER A 66 -15.00 8.82 10.34
CA SER A 66 -16.18 9.43 9.70
C SER A 66 -17.33 8.42 9.64
N ASP A 67 -18.48 8.79 9.06
CA ASP A 67 -19.66 7.93 8.92
C ASP A 67 -19.35 6.56 8.27
N ASN A 68 -18.39 6.51 7.35
CA ASN A 68 -18.01 5.31 6.60
C ASN A 68 -16.55 4.90 6.81
N SER A 69 -15.89 5.36 7.87
CA SER A 69 -14.50 5.02 8.15
C SER A 69 -14.17 4.91 9.63
N VAL A 70 -13.23 4.02 9.94
CA VAL A 70 -12.63 3.87 11.27
C VAL A 70 -11.14 4.16 11.17
N GLN A 71 -10.53 4.54 12.29
CA GLN A 71 -9.08 4.68 12.39
C GLN A 71 -8.54 3.77 13.48
N TYR A 72 -7.50 3.02 13.14
CA TYR A 72 -6.64 2.36 14.12
C TYR A 72 -5.60 3.37 14.61
N VAL A 73 -5.48 3.52 15.93
CA VAL A 73 -4.69 4.58 16.58
C VAL A 73 -3.76 3.98 17.64
N VAL A 74 -2.45 4.21 17.49
CA VAL A 74 -1.42 3.81 18.45
C VAL A 74 -0.83 5.06 19.11
N ARG A 75 -0.99 5.15 20.43
CA ARG A 75 -0.44 6.22 21.28
C ARG A 75 0.33 5.71 22.49
N SER A 76 0.11 4.47 22.92
CA SER A 76 0.81 3.94 24.07
C SER A 76 2.30 3.86 23.79
N LYS A 77 3.12 4.21 24.78
CA LYS A 77 4.59 4.11 24.72
C LYS A 77 5.04 2.74 24.17
N SER A 78 4.54 1.66 24.75
CA SER A 78 4.89 0.29 24.33
C SER A 78 4.46 -0.01 22.90
N GLY A 79 3.26 0.44 22.50
CA GLY A 79 2.76 0.27 21.14
C GLY A 79 3.57 1.03 20.11
N LEU A 80 3.91 2.30 20.39
CA LEU A 80 4.75 3.13 19.52
C LEU A 80 6.13 2.50 19.33
N VAL A 81 6.81 2.11 20.41
CA VAL A 81 8.13 1.47 20.34
C VAL A 81 8.05 0.13 19.60
N LYS A 82 7.04 -0.70 19.87
CA LYS A 82 6.84 -1.98 19.18
C LYS A 82 6.64 -1.77 17.68
N LEU A 83 5.76 -0.85 17.29
CA LEU A 83 5.45 -0.58 15.88
C LEU A 83 6.63 0.06 15.15
N VAL A 84 7.34 1.02 15.76
CA VAL A 84 8.55 1.63 15.21
C VAL A 84 9.62 0.58 14.95
N ASN A 85 9.92 -0.31 15.91
CA ASN A 85 10.90 -1.37 15.71
C ASN A 85 10.50 -2.36 14.61
N LEU A 86 9.20 -2.52 14.36
CA LEU A 86 8.69 -3.45 13.36
C LEU A 86 8.79 -2.87 11.93
N ILE A 87 8.62 -1.56 11.76
CA ILE A 87 8.59 -0.90 10.44
C ILE A 87 9.88 -0.14 10.09
N ASN A 88 10.80 0.06 11.05
CA ASN A 88 12.06 0.75 10.83
C ASN A 88 12.96 -0.09 9.90
N GLY A 89 13.22 0.45 8.71
CA GLY A 89 13.94 -0.25 7.63
C GLY A 89 13.02 -0.91 6.61
N GLU A 90 11.70 -0.77 6.74
CA GLU A 90 10.71 -1.30 5.79
C GLU A 90 10.09 -0.22 4.89
N PHE A 91 10.19 1.07 5.27
CA PHE A 91 9.64 2.20 4.52
C PHE A 91 10.31 2.38 3.15
N ARG A 92 9.54 2.78 2.14
CA ARG A 92 10.01 2.97 0.75
C ARG A 92 9.61 4.30 0.13
N THR A 93 8.88 5.14 0.87
CA THR A 93 8.35 6.43 0.42
C THR A 93 8.92 7.59 1.26
N PRO A 94 8.70 8.84 0.84
CA PRO A 94 9.05 10.04 1.60
C PRO A 94 8.42 10.14 3.00
N LYS A 95 7.42 9.31 3.34
CA LYS A 95 6.87 9.24 4.70
C LYS A 95 7.90 8.75 5.73
N ILE A 96 9.05 8.23 5.31
CA ILE A 96 10.17 7.89 6.21
C ILE A 96 10.61 9.07 7.09
N GLU A 97 10.49 10.30 6.58
CA GLU A 97 10.81 11.51 7.34
C GLU A 97 9.97 11.63 8.63
N ALA A 98 8.71 11.22 8.58
CA ALA A 98 7.84 11.23 9.75
C ALA A 98 8.21 10.11 10.75
N LEU A 99 8.61 8.94 10.24
CA LEU A 99 9.13 7.86 11.07
C LEU A 99 10.43 8.26 11.77
N HIS A 100 11.35 8.90 11.04
CA HIS A 100 12.61 9.39 11.58
C HIS A 100 12.40 10.45 12.67
N ARG A 101 11.48 11.40 12.48
CA ARG A 101 11.08 12.34 13.53
C ARG A 101 10.53 11.63 14.77
N LEU A 102 9.75 10.57 14.60
CA LEU A 102 9.22 9.78 15.71
C LEU A 102 10.35 9.05 16.45
N ILE A 103 11.31 8.48 15.73
CA ILE A 103 12.50 7.82 16.31
C ILE A 103 13.30 8.83 17.13
N ASP A 104 13.58 10.01 16.58
CA ASP A 104 14.31 11.07 17.29
C ASP A 104 13.55 11.51 18.55
N TRP A 105 12.23 11.65 18.47
CA TRP A 105 11.38 11.97 19.62
C TRP A 105 11.44 10.87 20.71
N ILE A 106 11.35 9.60 20.34
CA ILE A 106 11.44 8.46 21.26
C ILE A 106 12.81 8.41 21.94
N ASN A 107 13.89 8.60 21.18
CA ASN A 107 15.26 8.55 21.71
C ASN A 107 15.53 9.69 22.71
N ASN A 108 14.88 10.85 22.55
CA ASN A 108 14.98 11.97 23.47
C ASN A 108 14.14 11.83 24.75
N LYS A 109 13.41 10.71 24.91
CA LYS A 109 12.53 10.42 26.04
C LYS A 109 12.99 9.11 26.71
N PRO A 110 13.85 9.18 27.75
CA PRO A 110 14.45 8.00 28.38
C PRO A 110 13.41 6.99 28.88
N ASP A 111 12.25 7.50 29.28
CA ASP A 111 11.13 6.71 29.75
C ASP A 111 10.49 5.91 28.61
N TYR A 112 10.70 6.15 27.31
CA TYR A 112 10.01 5.42 26.23
C TYR A 112 10.59 4.05 25.89
N ASN A 113 11.91 3.90 25.85
CA ASN A 113 12.56 2.66 25.42
C ASN A 113 13.61 2.15 26.41
N ASN A 114 13.42 2.42 27.71
CA ASN A 114 14.37 2.07 28.77
C ASN A 114 15.81 2.49 28.42
N SER A 115 15.97 3.72 27.92
CA SER A 115 17.23 4.28 27.44
C SER A 115 17.92 3.54 26.28
N LYS A 116 17.25 2.56 25.65
CA LYS A 116 17.76 1.92 24.43
C LYS A 116 17.54 2.83 23.23
N VAL A 117 18.62 3.20 22.56
CA VAL A 117 18.57 4.02 21.34
C VAL A 117 18.07 3.19 20.17
N ILE A 118 17.12 3.75 19.40
CA ILE A 118 16.65 3.21 18.12
C ILE A 118 17.42 3.91 17.00
N ASN A 119 18.21 3.16 16.23
CA ASN A 119 18.94 3.71 15.09
C ASN A 119 18.00 3.86 13.89
N LYS A 120 18.03 5.02 13.22
CA LYS A 120 17.26 5.26 12.00
C LYS A 120 17.80 4.39 10.85
N MET A 121 16.94 3.58 10.26
CA MET A 121 17.28 2.80 9.06
C MET A 121 16.95 3.59 7.80
N PRO A 122 17.69 3.38 6.69
CA PRO A 122 17.38 4.00 5.40
C PRO A 122 16.13 3.38 4.77
N LEU A 123 15.72 3.94 3.62
CA LEU A 123 14.66 3.36 2.79
C LEU A 123 15.01 1.92 2.37
N ASN A 124 14.02 1.04 2.37
CA ASN A 124 14.18 -0.36 1.97
C ASN A 124 14.37 -0.46 0.44
N ILE A 125 15.53 -1.00 0.03
CA ILE A 125 15.90 -1.21 -1.37
C ILE A 125 15.70 -2.64 -1.87
N ILE A 126 15.30 -3.59 -1.02
CA ILE A 126 15.02 -4.98 -1.39
C ILE A 126 13.98 -5.00 -2.52
N PRO A 127 14.11 -5.84 -3.57
CA PRO A 127 13.13 -5.87 -4.66
C PRO A 127 11.69 -6.00 -4.16
N LEU A 128 10.75 -5.26 -4.77
CA LEU A 128 9.35 -5.24 -4.32
C LEU A 128 8.70 -6.64 -4.37
N ALA A 129 9.17 -7.54 -5.23
CA ALA A 129 8.68 -8.91 -5.36
C ALA A 129 9.12 -9.86 -4.23
N GLU A 130 9.95 -9.40 -3.29
CA GLU A 130 10.56 -10.24 -2.26
C GLU A 130 9.92 -10.12 -0.89
N ASN A 131 9.06 -9.14 -0.66
CA ASN A 131 8.33 -8.97 0.60
C ASN A 131 6.92 -8.41 0.39
N SER A 132 6.14 -8.39 1.46
CA SER A 132 4.75 -7.97 1.49
C SER A 132 4.48 -6.46 1.43
N TRP A 133 5.52 -5.60 1.33
CA TRP A 133 5.34 -4.14 1.33
C TRP A 133 4.34 -3.67 0.27
N PHE A 134 4.45 -4.19 -0.95
CA PHE A 134 3.56 -3.79 -2.04
C PHE A 134 2.12 -4.30 -1.84
N SER A 135 1.92 -5.32 -0.98
CA SER A 135 0.58 -5.75 -0.59
C SER A 135 -0.04 -4.69 0.33
N GLY A 136 0.65 -4.33 1.41
CA GLY A 136 0.19 -3.28 2.32
C GLY A 136 -0.04 -1.94 1.63
N PHE A 137 0.86 -1.52 0.73
CA PHE A 137 0.69 -0.28 -0.03
C PHE A 137 -0.52 -0.33 -0.99
N SER A 138 -0.79 -1.51 -1.57
CA SER A 138 -1.95 -1.72 -2.43
C SER A 138 -3.28 -1.74 -1.68
N GLU A 139 -3.29 -2.00 -0.37
CA GLU A 139 -4.52 -1.94 0.43
C GLU A 139 -5.14 -0.55 0.46
N GLY A 140 -4.30 0.50 0.44
CA GLY A 140 -4.81 1.86 0.26
C GLY A 140 -4.93 2.23 -1.21
N ASP A 141 -3.80 2.31 -1.91
CA ASP A 141 -3.74 3.02 -3.20
C ASP A 141 -3.97 2.11 -4.43
N GLY A 142 -3.98 0.80 -4.24
CA GLY A 142 -4.19 -0.18 -5.32
C GLY A 142 -5.66 -0.28 -5.75
N SER A 143 -5.91 -0.62 -7.01
CA SER A 143 -7.25 -0.79 -7.58
C SER A 143 -7.28 -1.92 -8.61
N PHE A 144 -8.27 -2.80 -8.50
CA PHE A 144 -8.54 -3.90 -9.44
C PHE A 144 -9.75 -3.56 -10.30
N LEU A 145 -9.51 -3.18 -11.55
CA LEU A 145 -10.53 -2.65 -12.44
C LEU A 145 -10.92 -3.70 -13.48
N ILE A 146 -12.22 -3.94 -13.65
CA ILE A 146 -12.79 -4.67 -14.78
C ILE A 146 -13.58 -3.66 -15.61
N ARG A 147 -13.23 -3.51 -16.89
CA ARG A 147 -13.90 -2.58 -17.80
C ARG A 147 -14.50 -3.34 -18.96
N ALA A 148 -15.82 -3.23 -19.12
CA ALA A 148 -16.51 -3.54 -20.36
C ALA A 148 -16.60 -2.26 -21.21
N THR A 149 -16.31 -2.38 -22.50
CA THR A 149 -16.46 -1.30 -23.48
C THR A 149 -17.30 -1.84 -24.62
N GLU A 150 -18.42 -1.19 -24.89
CA GLU A 150 -19.21 -1.49 -26.07
C GLU A 150 -18.44 -1.05 -27.30
N GLY A 151 -18.15 -2.01 -28.17
CA GLY A 151 -17.52 -1.74 -29.45
C GLY A 151 -18.56 -1.79 -30.55
N VAL A 152 -18.28 -1.09 -31.65
CA VAL A 152 -19.14 -1.07 -32.85
C VAL A 152 -19.37 -2.48 -33.41
N LYS A 153 -18.39 -3.39 -33.25
CA LYS A 153 -18.45 -4.77 -33.76
C LYS A 153 -18.51 -5.83 -32.66
N TYR A 154 -17.80 -5.62 -31.55
CA TYR A 154 -17.77 -6.56 -30.42
C TYR A 154 -17.57 -5.79 -29.12
N ASN A 155 -18.20 -6.27 -28.04
CA ASN A 155 -17.90 -5.79 -26.70
C ASN A 155 -16.51 -6.28 -26.28
N ASN A 156 -15.72 -5.38 -25.68
CA ASN A 156 -14.39 -5.68 -25.16
C ASN A 156 -14.42 -5.66 -23.63
N VAL A 157 -13.92 -6.72 -23.00
CA VAL A 157 -13.75 -6.76 -21.54
C VAL A 157 -12.27 -6.80 -21.23
N THR A 158 -11.82 -5.88 -20.39
CA THR A 158 -10.42 -5.74 -20.00
C THR A 158 -10.28 -5.71 -18.49
N VAL A 159 -9.14 -6.19 -18.01
CA VAL A 159 -8.75 -6.15 -16.60
C VAL A 159 -7.53 -5.24 -16.45
N THR A 160 -7.51 -4.41 -15.42
CA THR A 160 -6.38 -3.52 -15.13
C THR A 160 -6.16 -3.45 -13.63
N TYR A 161 -4.95 -3.78 -13.18
CA TYR A 161 -4.49 -3.33 -11.87
C TYR A 161 -3.91 -1.92 -12.03
N ALA A 162 -4.25 -1.02 -11.11
CA ALA A 162 -3.81 0.36 -11.12
C ALA A 162 -3.37 0.80 -9.72
N ILE A 163 -2.33 1.64 -9.66
CA ILE A 163 -1.98 2.42 -8.47
C ILE A 163 -1.74 3.87 -8.89
N SER A 164 -2.08 4.81 -8.03
CA SER A 164 -1.87 6.23 -8.31
C SER A 164 -1.41 6.98 -7.07
N GLN A 165 -0.59 8.00 -7.28
CA GLN A 165 -0.17 8.96 -6.25
C GLN A 165 -0.36 10.36 -6.80
N GLY A 166 -1.07 11.21 -6.07
CA GLY A 166 -1.31 12.59 -6.45
C GLY A 166 -1.02 13.52 -5.28
N ASN A 167 -0.48 14.70 -5.57
CA ASN A 167 -0.28 15.74 -4.57
C ASN A 167 -0.42 17.12 -5.21
N ILE A 168 -0.95 18.08 -4.46
CA ILE A 168 -1.01 19.50 -4.89
C ILE A 168 0.41 20.10 -4.83
N ASN A 169 1.22 19.67 -3.88
CA ASN A 169 2.62 20.06 -3.80
C ASN A 169 3.45 19.18 -4.74
N GLU A 170 3.91 19.77 -5.85
CA GLU A 170 4.70 19.08 -6.87
C GLU A 170 6.01 18.50 -6.30
N SER A 171 6.70 19.22 -5.40
CA SER A 171 7.93 18.70 -4.78
C SER A 171 7.67 17.43 -3.97
N VAL A 172 6.57 17.40 -3.22
CA VAL A 172 6.14 16.19 -2.52
C VAL A 172 5.84 15.09 -3.53
N LEU A 173 5.09 15.36 -4.60
CA LEU A 173 4.80 14.35 -5.62
C LEU A 173 6.06 13.80 -6.30
N GLN A 174 7.02 14.66 -6.65
CA GLN A 174 8.29 14.26 -7.27
C GLN A 174 9.06 13.29 -6.36
N SER A 175 8.99 13.48 -5.04
CA SER A 175 9.63 12.57 -4.08
C SER A 175 9.05 11.14 -4.08
N TYR A 176 7.82 10.92 -4.60
CA TYR A 176 7.24 9.58 -4.82
C TYR A 176 7.61 8.96 -6.17
N LYS A 177 8.19 9.72 -7.11
CA LYS A 177 8.52 9.21 -8.44
C LYS A 177 9.43 7.96 -8.41
N PRO A 178 10.48 7.87 -7.57
CA PRO A 178 11.35 6.69 -7.54
C PRO A 178 10.61 5.40 -7.16
N ILE A 179 9.71 5.43 -6.18
CA ILE A 179 8.94 4.24 -5.78
C ILE A 179 7.90 3.88 -6.85
N MET A 180 7.27 4.87 -7.48
CA MET A 180 6.33 4.61 -8.58
C MET A 180 7.01 3.98 -9.80
N LEU A 181 8.25 4.34 -10.12
CA LEU A 181 9.04 3.67 -11.16
C LEU A 181 9.34 2.21 -10.81
N LYS A 182 9.70 1.91 -9.55
CA LYS A 182 9.89 0.53 -9.09
C LYS A 182 8.60 -0.29 -9.16
N ILE A 183 7.45 0.32 -8.85
CA ILE A 183 6.15 -0.33 -8.99
C ILE A 183 5.84 -0.59 -10.47
N ALA A 184 6.16 0.34 -11.37
CA ALA A 184 6.00 0.15 -12.81
C ALA A 184 6.83 -1.02 -13.34
N GLU A 185 8.08 -1.13 -12.89
CA GLU A 185 8.98 -2.25 -13.18
C GLU A 185 8.39 -3.58 -12.69
N LEU A 186 7.95 -3.65 -11.42
CA LEU A 186 7.28 -4.83 -10.88
C LEU A 186 6.04 -5.20 -11.71
N CYS A 187 5.21 -4.22 -12.06
CA CYS A 187 3.99 -4.44 -12.83
C CYS A 187 4.25 -4.70 -14.32
N GLY A 188 5.51 -4.70 -14.78
CA GLY A 188 5.87 -4.93 -16.18
C GLY A 188 5.19 -3.95 -17.13
N THR A 189 5.08 -2.68 -16.74
CA THR A 189 4.34 -1.65 -17.47
C THR A 189 5.04 -0.29 -17.42
N ASN A 190 4.52 0.68 -18.15
CA ASN A 190 5.05 2.04 -18.17
C ASN A 190 4.48 2.89 -17.02
N PHE A 191 5.32 3.80 -16.53
CA PHE A 191 4.92 4.88 -15.63
C PHE A 191 4.23 5.99 -16.43
N GLU A 192 3.08 6.46 -15.94
CA GLU A 192 2.30 7.54 -16.55
C GLU A 192 2.34 8.80 -15.68
N GLU A 193 2.65 9.92 -16.31
CA GLU A 193 2.49 11.27 -15.75
C GLU A 193 1.17 11.86 -16.25
N LYS A 194 0.28 12.21 -15.32
CA LYS A 194 -1.02 12.81 -15.62
C LYS A 194 -1.16 14.19 -15.03
N ASN A 195 -1.53 15.15 -15.88
CA ASN A 195 -1.96 16.48 -15.47
C ASN A 195 -3.50 16.49 -15.35
N LEU A 196 -4.01 16.71 -14.14
CA LEU A 196 -5.46 16.73 -13.84
C LEU A 196 -6.04 18.15 -13.80
N SER A 197 -5.29 19.18 -14.22
CA SER A 197 -5.73 20.58 -14.19
C SER A 197 -7.05 20.81 -14.93
N ALA A 198 -7.29 20.08 -16.03
CA ALA A 198 -8.52 20.13 -16.80
C ALA A 198 -9.72 19.46 -16.11
N GLU A 199 -9.49 18.48 -15.22
CA GLU A 199 -10.55 17.70 -14.55
C GLU A 199 -10.99 18.33 -13.21
N LYS A 200 -10.18 19.22 -12.62
CA LYS A 200 -10.42 19.81 -11.29
C LYS A 200 -10.52 21.34 -11.29
N ASN A 201 -11.26 21.91 -12.25
CA ASN A 201 -11.55 23.35 -12.30
C ASN A 201 -10.31 24.25 -12.13
N GLY A 202 -9.17 23.90 -12.74
CA GLY A 202 -7.95 24.72 -12.72
C GLY A 202 -7.01 24.54 -11.53
N LEU A 203 -7.30 23.64 -10.58
CA LEU A 203 -6.31 23.24 -9.58
C LEU A 203 -5.26 22.33 -10.25
N ASN A 204 -4.05 22.86 -10.44
CA ASN A 204 -2.88 22.08 -10.87
C ASN A 204 -2.68 20.93 -9.88
N SER A 205 -3.13 19.74 -10.27
CA SER A 205 -2.86 18.51 -9.54
C SER A 205 -2.21 17.54 -10.51
N PHE A 206 -0.97 17.19 -10.18
CA PHE A 206 -0.22 16.19 -10.89
C PHE A 206 -0.46 14.83 -10.23
N MET A 207 -0.40 13.78 -11.03
CA MET A 207 -0.58 12.42 -10.55
C MET A 207 0.33 11.46 -11.29
N TRP A 208 1.04 10.66 -10.52
CA TRP A 208 1.74 9.47 -10.99
C TRP A 208 0.77 8.31 -11.03
N ARG A 209 0.82 7.54 -12.12
CA ARG A 209 -0.03 6.38 -12.29
C ARG A 209 0.76 5.23 -12.88
N VAL A 210 0.56 4.04 -12.32
CA VAL A 210 1.01 2.78 -12.88
C VAL A 210 -0.21 1.94 -13.17
N ARG A 211 -0.30 1.38 -14.37
CA ARG A 211 -1.41 0.50 -14.78
C ARG A 211 -0.89 -0.67 -15.58
N THR A 212 -1.37 -1.87 -15.28
CA THR A 212 -1.09 -3.02 -16.16
C THR A 212 -1.77 -2.80 -17.51
N THR A 213 -0.97 -2.80 -18.59
CA THR A 213 -1.46 -2.58 -19.97
C THR A 213 -1.38 -3.83 -20.83
N ASN A 214 -0.76 -4.89 -20.33
CA ASN A 214 -0.42 -6.09 -21.10
C ASN A 214 -0.57 -7.37 -20.25
N LYS A 215 -0.61 -8.50 -20.95
CA LYS A 215 -0.78 -9.84 -20.35
C LYS A 215 0.30 -10.16 -19.31
N LYS A 216 1.56 -9.81 -19.60
CA LYS A 216 2.71 -10.09 -18.72
C LYS A 216 2.55 -9.35 -17.39
N GLY A 217 2.21 -8.07 -17.42
CA GLY A 217 1.99 -7.27 -16.22
C GLY A 217 0.85 -7.78 -15.34
N VAL A 218 -0.26 -8.18 -15.96
CA VAL A 218 -1.38 -8.82 -15.23
C VAL A 218 -0.92 -10.10 -14.53
N LEU A 219 -0.16 -10.96 -15.22
CA LEU A 219 0.37 -12.20 -14.63
C LEU A 219 1.35 -11.93 -13.48
N THR A 220 2.22 -10.92 -13.61
CA THR A 220 3.14 -10.55 -12.51
C THR A 220 2.37 -10.09 -11.28
N VAL A 221 1.32 -9.28 -11.46
CA VAL A 221 0.45 -8.84 -10.37
C VAL A 221 -0.26 -10.03 -9.70
N ILE A 222 -0.80 -10.96 -10.50
CA ILE A 222 -1.41 -12.20 -9.97
C ILE A 222 -0.41 -13.00 -9.15
N GLN A 223 0.80 -13.22 -9.67
CA GLN A 223 1.84 -13.98 -8.99
C GLN A 223 2.27 -13.31 -7.68
N TYR A 224 2.38 -11.97 -7.68
CA TYR A 224 2.71 -11.22 -6.48
C TYR A 224 1.65 -11.41 -5.39
N PHE A 225 0.36 -11.17 -5.69
CA PHE A 225 -0.70 -11.27 -4.68
C PHE A 225 -1.03 -12.71 -4.26
N LYS A 226 -0.64 -13.73 -5.05
CA LYS A 226 -0.63 -15.13 -4.58
C LYS A 226 0.45 -15.37 -3.53
N LYS A 227 1.61 -14.74 -3.67
CA LYS A 227 2.75 -14.87 -2.75
C LYS A 227 2.57 -14.02 -1.50
N PHE A 228 2.04 -12.81 -1.66
CA PHE A 228 1.78 -11.83 -0.60
C PHE A 228 0.33 -11.33 -0.70
N PRO A 229 -0.62 -12.04 -0.08
CA PRO A 229 -2.04 -11.72 -0.18
C PRO A 229 -2.39 -10.34 0.38
N LEU A 230 -3.48 -9.78 -0.14
CA LEU A 230 -4.25 -8.73 0.51
C LEU A 230 -5.10 -9.34 1.62
N TRP A 231 -5.42 -8.56 2.65
CA TRP A 231 -6.19 -8.97 3.83
C TRP A 231 -7.48 -8.15 4.02
N SER A 232 -7.67 -7.05 3.28
CA SER A 232 -8.90 -6.25 3.29
C SER A 232 -9.98 -6.82 2.36
N TYR A 233 -11.14 -6.16 2.24
CA TYR A 233 -12.15 -6.52 1.23
C TYR A 233 -11.58 -6.48 -0.20
N LYS A 234 -10.50 -5.73 -0.44
CA LYS A 234 -9.80 -5.64 -1.73
C LYS A 234 -9.22 -6.99 -2.17
N TYR A 235 -9.03 -7.92 -1.24
CA TYR A 235 -8.74 -9.32 -1.60
C TYR A 235 -9.85 -9.94 -2.46
N LEU A 236 -11.12 -9.65 -2.16
CA LEU A 236 -12.26 -10.13 -2.96
C LEU A 236 -12.29 -9.45 -4.33
N ASP A 237 -11.96 -8.15 -4.41
CA ASP A 237 -11.83 -7.44 -5.68
C ASP A 237 -10.72 -8.07 -6.55
N TYR A 238 -9.59 -8.41 -5.93
CA TYR A 238 -8.51 -9.14 -6.59
C TYR A 238 -8.97 -10.51 -7.13
N LEU A 239 -9.69 -11.30 -6.33
CA LEU A 239 -10.18 -12.61 -6.76
C LEU A 239 -11.14 -12.51 -7.94
N ASN A 240 -12.09 -11.57 -7.89
CA ASN A 240 -13.02 -11.31 -8.98
C ASN A 240 -12.27 -10.85 -10.26
N TRP A 241 -11.26 -10.02 -10.09
CA TRP A 241 -10.42 -9.52 -11.18
C TRP A 241 -9.57 -10.64 -11.82
N GLU A 242 -8.97 -11.53 -11.01
CA GLU A 242 -8.26 -12.71 -11.52
C GLU A 242 -9.22 -13.65 -12.27
N GLN A 243 -10.43 -13.87 -11.74
CA GLN A 243 -11.43 -14.68 -12.40
C GLN A 243 -11.83 -14.09 -13.76
N ALA A 244 -12.06 -12.78 -13.83
CA ALA A 244 -12.37 -12.09 -15.08
C ALA A 244 -11.23 -12.24 -16.10
N TYR A 245 -9.98 -12.10 -15.66
CA TYR A 245 -8.81 -12.34 -16.51
C TYR A 245 -8.81 -13.76 -17.09
N ASN A 246 -9.06 -14.77 -16.26
CA ASN A 246 -9.10 -16.18 -16.68
C ASN A 246 -10.19 -16.45 -17.72
N ILE A 247 -11.36 -15.81 -17.58
CA ILE A 247 -12.45 -15.91 -18.58
C ILE A 247 -12.03 -15.29 -19.91
N ILE A 248 -11.38 -14.11 -19.90
CA ILE A 248 -10.92 -13.41 -21.10
C ILE A 248 -9.93 -14.26 -21.88
N ILE A 249 -8.91 -14.83 -21.21
CA ILE A 249 -7.89 -15.64 -21.89
C ILE A 249 -8.49 -16.93 -22.47
N ASN A 250 -9.42 -17.59 -21.77
CA ASN A 250 -10.04 -18.84 -22.22
C ASN A 250 -10.92 -18.61 -23.46
N LYS A 251 -11.71 -17.53 -23.51
CA LYS A 251 -12.50 -17.16 -24.70
C LYS A 251 -11.62 -16.90 -25.92
N ASN A 252 -10.49 -16.22 -25.73
CA ASN A 252 -9.54 -15.95 -26.81
C ASN A 252 -8.91 -17.24 -27.37
N THR A 253 -8.58 -18.19 -26.49
CA THR A 253 -8.05 -19.50 -26.92
C THR A 253 -9.08 -20.32 -27.69
N GLN A 254 -10.36 -20.27 -27.31
CA GLN A 254 -11.42 -20.97 -28.03
C GLN A 254 -11.63 -20.38 -29.44
N ASN A 255 -11.70 -19.05 -29.57
CA ASN A 255 -11.85 -18.38 -30.87
C ASN A 255 -10.66 -18.65 -31.82
N GLN A 256 -9.44 -18.82 -31.31
CA GLN A 256 -8.27 -19.17 -32.12
C GLN A 256 -8.31 -20.62 -32.65
N LYS A 257 -8.90 -21.56 -31.89
CA LYS A 257 -9.05 -22.96 -32.34
C LYS A 257 -10.10 -23.11 -33.44
N ASP A 258 -11.12 -22.27 -33.44
CA ASP A 258 -12.19 -22.29 -34.44
C ASP A 258 -11.79 -21.64 -35.78
N LEU A 259 -10.69 -20.85 -35.80
CA LEU A 259 -10.11 -20.28 -37.02
C LEU A 259 -9.10 -21.21 -37.73
N LEU A 260 -8.73 -22.33 -37.11
CA LEU A 260 -7.75 -23.30 -37.61
C LEU A 260 -8.41 -24.63 -38.07
N LYS A 261 -9.74 -24.66 -38.18
CA LYS A 261 -10.52 -25.73 -38.80
C LYS A 261 -11.10 -25.26 -40.12
#